data_AF-A0A345XT83-F1
#
_entry.id   AF-A0A345XT83-F1
#
_cell.length_a   1.000
_cell.length_b   1.000
_cell.length_c   1.000
_cell.angle_alpha   90.00
_cell.angle_beta   90.00
_cell.angle_gamma   90.00
#
_symmetry.space_group_name_H-M   'P 1'
#
loop_
_entity.id
_entity.type
_entity.pdbx_description
1 polymer ?
#
loop_
_entity_poly.entity_id
_entity_poly.type
_entity_poly.pdbx_seq_one_letter_code
_entity_poly.pdbx_strand_id
1 'polypeptide(L)'
;MVPPARVRPGRVAFVVPAPRAQSLESVRGLLRSSAVFAEEMERCAEALTPHTGWNLLDTLHGTPDAPSPGRPEALAPALFAVQVSLAALWRAFGVASEAVLAEPGGELAAAVIEGTRPLSEAAGEVARSAAENDSPENDAPENEGGDDALSATVRDRVAQGFRAFLEISPQPSLTDTVTAALTTADCEPDDVHVTPPLPEGVEEAEQFWRSLAAAGVGGVRVDWPALYAGRQMPRVKLPTYPFQRQRYWFSEPDTASAAATPRPEAESDRPSGAFTSLLHRAHITGTLSDAVPVITGASKFRPSFSSLAELGETAGSIVVSEGAADPAVVCVPSFLAGSGPHQFALLASEFAPRLPVSALVLPGFGKGQPLPASWQVAVEAMAQAALKAAAGRPLALVGHSVGGLMAQAVTERLESHGHRVEGVVMIDTYDIDDAGEREALFVWAMGEILHRDPTGLVVNDDNLMAMGAYLRLYEEWAPGPVAAPTLAVRATDPEAELHAPIDPTWKAADFAESLPADHFSVLESKAALTARTITGWFARRDDDSTRVSGPEQR
;
A
#
# COMPACT_ATOMS: atom_id res chain seq x y z
N MET A 1 7.61 -8.26 18.93
CA MET A 1 7.12 -7.20 18.04
C MET A 1 6.99 -5.96 18.87
N VAL A 2 7.83 -4.96 18.63
CA VAL A 2 7.55 -3.60 19.06
C VAL A 2 6.59 -3.07 17.99
N PRO A 3 5.37 -2.62 18.32
CA PRO A 3 4.48 -2.04 17.33
C PRO A 3 5.17 -0.83 16.69
N PRO A 4 4.93 -0.55 15.39
CA PRO A 4 5.49 0.65 14.77
C PRO A 4 5.06 1.87 15.61
N ALA A 5 6.05 2.54 16.17
CA ALA A 5 5.86 3.71 17.00
C ALA A 5 5.44 4.86 16.08
N ARG A 6 4.13 5.11 15.96
CA ARG A 6 3.58 6.39 15.50
C ARG A 6 2.08 6.63 15.75
N VAL A 7 1.36 5.72 16.40
CA VAL A 7 0.05 6.05 16.99
C VAL A 7 0.22 6.31 18.48
N ARG A 8 -0.15 7.50 18.94
CA ARG A 8 -0.20 7.77 20.39
C ARG A 8 -1.17 6.77 21.02
N PRO A 9 -0.79 6.02 22.07
CA PRO A 9 -1.74 5.18 22.77
C PRO A 9 -2.93 6.04 23.19
N GLY A 10 -4.12 5.68 22.73
CA GLY A 10 -5.32 6.47 22.90
C GLY A 10 -6.54 5.60 23.08
N ARG A 11 -7.66 6.25 23.40
CA ARG A 11 -8.91 5.57 23.71
C ARG A 11 -9.50 4.94 22.44
N VAL A 12 -10.13 3.78 22.59
CA VAL A 12 -10.76 3.04 21.48
C VAL A 12 -12.25 3.30 21.48
N ALA A 13 -12.81 3.69 20.33
CA ALA A 13 -14.25 3.77 20.10
C ALA A 13 -14.67 2.62 19.18
N PHE A 14 -15.81 2.00 19.48
CA PHE A 14 -16.52 1.16 18.50
C PHE A 14 -17.48 2.03 17.71
N VAL A 15 -17.63 1.76 16.41
CA VAL A 15 -18.56 2.44 15.52
C VAL A 15 -19.51 1.39 14.95
N VAL A 16 -20.80 1.55 15.18
CA VAL A 16 -21.83 0.58 14.82
C VAL A 16 -22.64 1.13 13.65
N PRO A 17 -22.56 0.52 12.44
CA PRO A 17 -23.33 0.99 11.30
C PRO A 17 -24.81 0.60 11.39
N ALA A 18 -25.62 1.28 10.60
CA ALA A 18 -27.00 0.90 10.37
C ALA A 18 -27.07 -0.48 9.66
N PRO A 19 -28.12 -1.29 9.91
CA PRO A 19 -28.36 -2.51 9.17
C PRO A 19 -28.54 -2.24 7.67
N ARG A 20 -27.68 -2.82 6.82
CA ARG A 20 -27.72 -2.69 5.35
C ARG A 20 -27.68 -4.06 4.68
N ALA A 21 -28.18 -4.15 3.44
CA ALA A 21 -28.10 -5.40 2.68
C ALA A 21 -26.63 -5.75 2.41
N GLN A 22 -26.17 -6.85 3.01
CA GLN A 22 -24.80 -7.34 2.86
C GLN A 22 -24.79 -8.87 2.90
N SER A 23 -23.76 -9.44 2.30
CA SER A 23 -23.52 -10.88 2.38
C SER A 23 -23.18 -11.28 3.82
N LEU A 24 -23.72 -12.41 4.27
CA LEU A 24 -23.46 -12.98 5.59
C LEU A 24 -22.54 -14.21 5.50
N GLU A 25 -21.76 -14.33 4.42
CA GLU A 25 -20.85 -15.45 4.24
C GLU A 25 -19.70 -15.43 5.26
N SER A 26 -19.15 -14.24 5.53
CA SER A 26 -18.20 -13.99 6.63
C SER A 26 -18.67 -14.54 7.98
N VAL A 27 -19.95 -14.31 8.31
CA VAL A 27 -20.56 -14.72 9.58
C VAL A 27 -20.48 -16.24 9.75
N ARG A 28 -20.71 -17.01 8.68
CA ARG A 28 -20.59 -18.47 8.70
C ARG A 28 -19.16 -18.93 8.93
N GLY A 29 -18.19 -18.22 8.37
CA GLY A 29 -16.77 -18.46 8.63
C GLY A 29 -16.41 -18.25 10.10
N LEU A 30 -16.91 -17.17 10.71
CA LEU A 30 -16.70 -16.85 12.13
C LEU A 30 -17.42 -17.82 13.07
N LEU A 31 -18.66 -18.22 12.76
CA LEU A 31 -19.39 -19.25 13.51
C LEU A 31 -18.61 -20.57 13.60
N ARG A 32 -17.90 -20.95 12.54
CA ARG A 32 -17.08 -22.17 12.52
C ARG A 32 -15.71 -22.01 13.18
N SER A 33 -15.12 -20.82 13.10
CA SER A 33 -13.70 -20.60 13.46
C SER A 33 -13.51 -20.01 14.86
N SER A 34 -14.53 -19.38 15.44
CA SER A 34 -14.46 -18.67 16.72
C SER A 34 -15.56 -19.11 17.68
N ALA A 35 -15.16 -19.78 18.77
CA ALA A 35 -16.08 -20.21 19.83
C ALA A 35 -16.77 -19.03 20.52
N VAL A 36 -16.03 -17.94 20.81
CA VAL A 36 -16.58 -16.74 21.46
C VAL A 36 -17.68 -16.11 20.60
N PHE A 37 -17.44 -16.02 19.29
CA PHE A 37 -18.42 -15.48 18.36
C PHE A 37 -19.66 -16.38 18.27
N ALA A 38 -19.47 -17.70 18.19
CA ALA A 38 -20.56 -18.65 18.15
C ALA A 38 -21.42 -18.63 19.42
N GLU A 39 -20.79 -18.59 20.60
CA GLU A 39 -21.48 -18.51 21.90
C GLU A 39 -22.31 -17.22 22.02
N GLU A 40 -21.77 -16.07 21.57
CA GLU A 40 -22.53 -14.82 21.61
C GLU A 40 -23.68 -14.81 20.58
N MET A 41 -23.46 -15.37 19.39
CA MET A 41 -24.52 -15.54 18.39
C MET A 41 -25.64 -16.45 18.90
N GLU A 42 -25.31 -17.51 19.63
CA GLU A 42 -26.29 -18.38 20.31
C GLU A 42 -27.10 -17.60 21.35
N ARG A 43 -26.44 -16.79 22.19
CA ARG A 43 -27.13 -15.93 23.17
C ARG A 43 -28.06 -14.92 22.49
N CYS A 44 -27.64 -14.33 21.37
CA CYS A 44 -28.50 -13.46 20.57
C CYS A 44 -29.69 -14.22 19.96
N ALA A 45 -29.46 -15.42 19.43
CA ALA A 45 -30.52 -16.26 18.87
C ALA A 45 -31.57 -16.65 19.93
N GLU A 46 -31.14 -17.03 21.14
CA GLU A 46 -32.01 -17.32 22.28
C GLU A 46 -32.84 -16.09 22.69
N ALA A 47 -32.24 -14.90 22.68
CA ALA A 47 -32.93 -13.65 22.99
C ALA A 47 -33.93 -13.22 21.92
N LEU A 48 -33.64 -13.48 20.64
CA LEU A 48 -34.49 -13.10 19.50
C LEU A 48 -35.67 -14.05 19.29
N THR A 49 -35.47 -15.35 19.50
CA THR A 49 -36.45 -16.40 19.17
C THR A 49 -37.86 -16.15 19.76
N PRO A 50 -38.04 -15.70 21.02
CA PRO A 50 -39.35 -15.41 21.58
C PRO A 50 -40.11 -14.28 20.88
N HIS A 51 -39.40 -13.41 20.17
CA HIS A 51 -39.95 -12.23 19.51
C HIS A 51 -40.11 -12.40 18.01
N THR A 52 -39.22 -13.18 17.37
CA THR A 52 -39.23 -13.44 15.93
C THR A 52 -40.07 -14.67 15.56
N GLY A 53 -40.19 -15.64 16.45
CA GLY A 53 -40.85 -16.93 16.19
C GLY A 53 -40.01 -17.93 15.39
N TRP A 54 -38.74 -17.60 15.09
CA TRP A 54 -37.78 -18.45 14.37
C TRP A 54 -36.39 -18.31 14.98
N ASN A 55 -35.55 -19.33 14.79
CA ASN A 55 -34.18 -19.34 15.30
C ASN A 55 -33.22 -18.68 14.29
N LEU A 56 -32.43 -17.72 14.77
CA LEU A 56 -31.48 -16.99 13.93
C LEU A 56 -30.41 -17.88 13.28
N LEU A 57 -29.92 -18.90 13.98
CA LEU A 57 -28.87 -19.78 13.45
C LEU A 57 -29.40 -20.65 12.30
N ASP A 58 -30.68 -21.03 12.35
CA ASP A 58 -31.34 -21.76 11.27
C ASP A 58 -31.42 -20.90 9.99
N THR A 59 -31.77 -19.62 10.14
CA THR A 59 -31.75 -18.62 9.06
C THR A 59 -30.35 -18.45 8.46
N LEU A 60 -29.33 -18.32 9.30
CA LEU A 60 -27.94 -18.18 8.84
C LEU A 60 -27.41 -19.45 8.16
N HIS A 61 -27.83 -20.63 8.59
CA HIS A 61 -27.48 -21.89 7.96
C HIS A 61 -28.30 -22.20 6.69
N GLY A 62 -29.36 -21.42 6.41
CA GLY A 62 -30.23 -21.63 5.26
C GLY A 62 -31.05 -22.91 5.37
N THR A 63 -31.55 -23.23 6.57
CA THR A 63 -32.45 -24.37 6.73
C THR A 63 -33.77 -24.14 5.96
N PRO A 64 -34.39 -25.19 5.38
CA PRO A 64 -35.52 -25.02 4.45
C PRO A 64 -36.74 -24.28 5.03
N ASP A 65 -36.96 -24.36 6.34
CA ASP A 65 -38.12 -23.79 7.02
C ASP A 65 -37.84 -22.42 7.69
N ALA A 66 -36.59 -21.94 7.61
CA ALA A 66 -36.21 -20.65 8.16
C ALA A 66 -36.37 -19.50 7.14
N PRO A 67 -36.67 -18.26 7.59
CA PRO A 67 -36.72 -17.12 6.70
C PRO A 67 -35.35 -16.89 6.03
N SER A 68 -35.37 -16.39 4.80
CA SER A 68 -34.12 -16.06 4.11
C SER A 68 -33.45 -14.85 4.77
N PRO A 69 -32.12 -14.87 4.99
CA PRO A 69 -31.39 -13.77 5.64
C PRO A 69 -31.45 -12.45 4.88
N GLY A 70 -31.80 -12.46 3.58
CA GLY A 70 -31.97 -11.25 2.78
C GLY A 70 -33.31 -10.54 2.96
N ARG A 71 -34.27 -11.11 3.70
CA ARG A 71 -35.56 -10.44 3.96
C ARG A 71 -35.43 -9.43 5.10
N PRO A 72 -36.06 -8.23 5.03
CA PRO A 72 -35.92 -7.19 6.05
C PRO A 72 -36.20 -7.67 7.49
N GLU A 73 -37.23 -8.51 7.66
CA GLU A 73 -37.64 -9.09 8.94
C GLU A 73 -36.57 -10.01 9.55
N ALA A 74 -35.65 -10.54 8.74
CA ALA A 74 -34.55 -11.40 9.17
C ALA A 74 -33.20 -10.68 9.18
N LEU A 75 -32.98 -9.75 8.25
CA LEU A 75 -31.73 -9.02 8.06
C LEU A 75 -31.40 -8.16 9.28
N ALA A 76 -32.32 -7.33 9.75
CA ALA A 76 -32.06 -6.44 10.89
C ALA A 76 -31.74 -7.20 12.19
N PRO A 77 -32.52 -8.23 12.59
CA PRO A 77 -32.15 -9.11 13.71
C PRO A 77 -30.80 -9.82 13.53
N ALA A 78 -30.50 -10.28 12.32
CA ALA A 78 -29.23 -10.94 12.03
C ALA A 78 -28.04 -9.99 12.19
N LEU A 79 -28.13 -8.78 11.63
CA LEU A 79 -27.07 -7.79 11.74
C LEU A 79 -26.87 -7.29 13.16
N PHE A 80 -27.95 -7.06 13.90
CA PHE A 80 -27.88 -6.78 15.33
C PHE A 80 -27.08 -7.86 16.08
N ALA A 81 -27.40 -9.13 15.88
CA ALA A 81 -26.71 -10.25 16.52
C ALA A 81 -25.23 -10.34 16.11
N VAL A 82 -24.94 -10.14 14.82
CA VAL A 82 -23.56 -10.11 14.30
C VAL A 82 -22.76 -8.98 14.95
N GLN A 83 -23.32 -7.78 15.04
CA GLN A 83 -22.64 -6.63 15.65
C GLN A 83 -22.32 -6.87 17.12
N VAL A 84 -23.29 -7.35 17.91
CA VAL A 84 -23.07 -7.71 19.32
C VAL A 84 -21.99 -8.79 19.46
N SER A 85 -22.01 -9.80 18.59
CA SER A 85 -21.07 -10.92 18.61
C SER A 85 -19.66 -10.54 18.15
N LEU A 86 -19.53 -9.65 17.17
CA LEU A 86 -18.24 -9.09 16.75
C LEU A 86 -17.61 -8.26 17.87
N ALA A 87 -18.41 -7.45 18.59
CA ALA A 87 -17.92 -6.69 19.74
C ALA A 87 -17.43 -7.61 20.88
N ALA A 88 -18.13 -8.72 21.13
CA ALA A 88 -17.68 -9.74 22.07
C ALA A 88 -16.35 -10.39 21.63
N LEU A 89 -16.19 -10.65 20.32
CA LEU A 89 -14.97 -11.20 19.78
C LEU A 89 -13.78 -10.23 19.92
N TRP A 90 -13.96 -8.95 19.59
CA TRP A 90 -12.93 -7.92 19.83
C TRP A 90 -12.49 -7.87 21.30
N ARG A 91 -13.44 -7.95 22.24
CA ARG A 91 -13.14 -7.99 23.69
C ARG A 91 -12.36 -9.22 24.12
N ALA A 92 -12.61 -10.38 23.51
CA ALA A 92 -11.85 -11.59 23.79
C ALA A 92 -10.37 -11.46 23.38
N PHE A 93 -10.05 -10.55 22.46
CA PHE A 93 -8.68 -10.16 22.12
C PHE A 93 -8.17 -8.95 22.93
N GLY A 94 -8.81 -8.62 24.06
CA GLY A 94 -8.40 -7.53 24.95
C GLY A 94 -8.69 -6.13 24.41
N VAL A 95 -9.41 -6.01 23.29
CA VAL A 95 -9.79 -4.72 22.70
C VAL A 95 -11.14 -4.31 23.28
N ALA A 96 -11.10 -3.50 24.33
CA ALA A 96 -12.28 -2.89 24.92
C ALA A 96 -12.48 -1.47 24.38
N SER A 97 -13.72 -1.13 24.05
CA SER A 97 -14.10 0.24 23.72
C SER A 97 -14.40 1.06 24.98
N GLU A 98 -14.07 2.33 24.92
CA GLU A 98 -14.41 3.33 25.94
C GLU A 98 -15.56 4.25 25.52
N ALA A 99 -15.99 4.12 24.27
CA ALA A 99 -17.20 4.71 23.72
C ALA A 99 -17.75 3.80 22.61
N VAL A 100 -19.06 3.80 22.44
CA VAL A 100 -19.73 3.17 21.30
C VAL A 100 -20.51 4.25 20.56
N LEU A 101 -20.18 4.45 19.30
CA LEU A 101 -20.86 5.37 18.40
C LEU A 101 -21.78 4.56 17.50
N ALA A 102 -22.92 5.13 17.11
CA ALA A 102 -23.85 4.48 16.21
C ALA A 102 -24.26 5.44 15.10
N GLU A 103 -24.33 4.93 13.89
CA GLU A 103 -25.12 5.53 12.83
C GLU A 103 -26.62 5.35 13.13
N PRO A 104 -27.52 6.25 12.68
CA PRO A 104 -28.96 6.06 12.82
C PRO A 104 -29.43 4.68 12.35
N GLY A 105 -30.02 3.89 13.25
CA GLY A 105 -30.43 2.49 13.06
C GLY A 105 -29.52 1.46 13.76
N GLY A 106 -28.30 1.84 14.17
CA GLY A 106 -27.35 0.99 14.90
C GLY A 106 -27.44 1.10 16.42
N GLU A 107 -28.32 1.94 16.97
CA GLU A 107 -28.31 2.32 18.39
C GLU A 107 -28.64 1.17 19.34
N LEU A 108 -29.49 0.21 18.90
CA LEU A 108 -29.85 -0.94 19.73
C LEU A 108 -28.66 -1.88 19.96
N ALA A 109 -27.89 -2.15 18.91
CA ALA A 109 -26.65 -2.92 19.04
C ALA A 109 -25.63 -2.14 19.87
N ALA A 110 -25.47 -0.83 19.62
CA ALA A 110 -24.56 0.00 20.38
C ALA A 110 -24.86 0.01 21.89
N ALA A 111 -26.14 0.12 22.28
CA ALA A 111 -26.56 0.11 23.69
C ALA A 111 -26.29 -1.24 24.39
N VAL A 112 -26.47 -2.36 23.68
CA VAL A 112 -26.12 -3.69 24.20
C VAL A 112 -24.61 -3.84 24.33
N ILE A 113 -23.86 -3.39 23.33
CA ILE A 113 -22.40 -3.41 23.34
C ILE A 113 -21.90 -2.58 24.54
N GLU A 114 -22.40 -1.35 24.73
CA GLU A 114 -22.02 -0.49 25.85
C GLU A 114 -22.47 -1.05 27.22
N GLY A 115 -23.45 -1.94 27.24
CA GLY A 115 -24.03 -2.53 28.45
C GLY A 115 -25.08 -1.63 29.11
N THR A 116 -25.56 -0.61 28.41
CA THR A 116 -26.61 0.31 28.88
C THR A 116 -28.02 -0.25 28.69
N ARG A 117 -28.17 -1.28 27.85
CA ARG A 117 -29.44 -1.99 27.63
C ARG A 117 -29.27 -3.51 27.68
N PRO A 118 -30.17 -4.25 28.35
CA PRO A 118 -30.16 -5.72 28.34
C PRO A 118 -30.38 -6.30 26.94
N LEU A 119 -29.65 -7.37 26.60
CA LEU A 119 -29.75 -8.06 25.31
C LEU A 119 -31.19 -8.48 24.96
N SER A 120 -31.95 -8.99 25.92
CA SER A 120 -33.33 -9.44 25.70
C SER A 120 -34.31 -8.30 25.36
N GLU A 121 -34.11 -7.12 25.97
CA GLU A 121 -34.95 -5.95 25.69
C GLU A 121 -34.66 -5.41 24.28
N ALA A 122 -33.38 -5.24 23.95
CA ALA A 122 -32.96 -4.80 22.63
C ALA A 122 -33.37 -5.80 21.53
N ALA A 123 -33.27 -7.10 21.78
CA ALA A 123 -33.72 -8.14 20.85
C ALA A 123 -35.23 -8.01 20.54
N GLY A 124 -36.07 -7.77 21.56
CA GLY A 124 -37.49 -7.54 21.36
C GLY A 124 -37.81 -6.25 20.59
N GLU A 125 -37.02 -5.20 20.76
CA GLU A 125 -37.15 -3.95 20.00
C GLU A 125 -36.73 -4.09 18.55
N VAL A 126 -35.58 -4.73 18.27
CA VAL A 126 -35.12 -4.99 16.90
C VAL A 126 -36.12 -5.85 16.15
N ALA A 127 -36.63 -6.93 16.77
CA ALA A 127 -37.60 -7.82 16.14
C ALA A 127 -38.91 -7.10 15.77
N ARG A 128 -39.40 -6.22 16.66
CA ARG A 128 -40.61 -5.43 16.41
C ARG A 128 -40.40 -4.41 15.29
N SER A 129 -39.30 -3.67 15.34
CA SER A 129 -38.96 -2.69 14.29
C SER A 129 -38.80 -3.35 12.92
N ALA A 130 -38.19 -4.54 12.87
CA ALA A 130 -38.04 -5.31 11.65
C ALA A 130 -39.41 -5.77 11.08
N ALA A 131 -40.36 -6.14 11.94
CA ALA A 131 -41.72 -6.51 11.52
C ALA A 131 -42.55 -5.30 11.05
N GLU A 132 -42.34 -4.12 11.63
CA GLU A 132 -43.04 -2.87 11.25
C GLU A 132 -42.54 -2.32 9.89
N ASN A 133 -41.27 -2.58 9.54
CA ASN A 133 -40.65 -2.15 8.29
C ASN A 133 -40.97 -3.05 7.06
N ASP A 134 -41.77 -4.11 7.20
CA ASP A 134 -42.24 -4.99 6.10
C ASP A 134 -43.40 -4.38 5.28
N SER A 135 -43.71 -3.09 5.48
CA SER A 135 -44.70 -2.38 4.66
C SER A 135 -44.05 -1.86 3.36
N PRO A 136 -44.62 -2.15 2.17
CA PRO A 136 -44.00 -1.90 0.86
C PRO A 136 -43.91 -0.41 0.44
N GLU A 137 -44.00 0.54 1.37
CA GLU A 137 -43.97 1.98 1.12
C GLU A 137 -42.73 2.71 1.65
N ASN A 138 -41.76 2.00 2.25
CA ASN A 138 -40.57 2.66 2.82
C ASN A 138 -39.35 2.55 1.90
N ASP A 139 -39.39 3.28 0.77
CA ASP A 139 -38.17 3.79 0.14
C ASP A 139 -37.59 4.82 1.13
N ALA A 140 -36.83 4.35 2.12
CA ALA A 140 -36.13 5.24 3.03
C ALA A 140 -35.18 6.11 2.19
N PRO A 141 -35.30 7.45 2.25
CA PRO A 141 -34.35 8.30 1.55
C PRO A 141 -32.95 7.99 2.05
N GLU A 142 -31.98 7.94 1.13
CA GLU A 142 -30.56 7.98 1.47
C GLU A 142 -30.37 9.10 2.50
N ASN A 143 -29.96 8.71 3.70
CA ASN A 143 -30.10 9.53 4.89
C ASN A 143 -28.96 10.56 4.91
N GLU A 144 -29.00 11.55 4.03
CA GLU A 144 -27.96 12.58 3.84
C GLU A 144 -27.60 13.33 5.15
N GLY A 145 -28.45 13.29 6.19
CA GLY A 145 -28.19 13.90 7.50
C GLY A 145 -27.58 12.99 8.58
N GLY A 146 -27.51 11.67 8.35
CA GLY A 146 -26.97 10.70 9.33
C GLY A 146 -25.45 10.74 9.44
N ASP A 147 -24.78 10.89 8.29
CA ASP A 147 -23.32 10.97 8.19
C ASP A 147 -22.76 12.22 8.86
N ASP A 148 -23.48 13.34 8.81
CA ASP A 148 -23.08 14.60 9.44
C ASP A 148 -23.05 14.50 10.98
N ALA A 149 -24.05 13.84 11.57
CA ALA A 149 -24.15 13.65 13.02
C ALA A 149 -23.06 12.70 13.54
N LEU A 150 -22.83 11.59 12.82
CA LEU A 150 -21.75 10.66 13.13
C LEU A 150 -20.38 11.37 13.02
N SER A 151 -20.16 12.11 11.93
CA SER A 151 -18.93 12.86 11.70
C SER A 151 -18.66 13.89 12.80
N ALA A 152 -19.69 14.61 13.26
CA ALA A 152 -19.55 15.53 14.39
C ALA A 152 -19.14 14.81 15.68
N THR A 153 -19.70 13.63 15.93
CA THR A 153 -19.39 12.82 17.11
C THR A 153 -17.97 12.24 17.05
N VAL A 154 -17.51 11.81 15.87
CA VAL A 154 -16.13 11.38 15.65
C VAL A 154 -15.15 12.50 15.99
N ARG A 155 -15.38 13.72 15.48
CA ARG A 155 -14.55 14.90 15.79
C ARG A 155 -14.49 15.21 17.29
N ASP A 156 -15.62 15.17 17.98
CA ASP A 156 -15.69 15.35 19.44
C ASP A 156 -14.86 14.29 20.18
N ARG A 157 -14.95 13.02 19.77
CA ARG A 157 -14.17 11.93 20.38
C ARG A 157 -12.67 12.07 20.13
N VAL A 158 -12.25 12.53 18.95
CA VAL A 158 -10.84 12.85 18.68
C VAL A 158 -10.32 13.90 19.66
N ALA A 159 -11.08 14.98 19.88
CA ALA A 159 -10.74 16.03 20.84
C ALA A 159 -10.64 15.49 22.29
N GLN A 160 -11.37 14.40 22.60
CA GLN A 160 -11.33 13.71 23.89
C GLN A 160 -10.23 12.63 24.00
N GLY A 161 -9.32 12.55 23.04
CA GLY A 161 -8.18 11.64 23.08
C GLY A 161 -8.44 10.23 22.53
N PHE A 162 -9.54 10.02 21.80
CA PHE A 162 -9.73 8.79 21.04
C PHE A 162 -8.80 8.76 19.84
N ARG A 163 -8.14 7.61 19.62
CA ARG A 163 -7.15 7.40 18.55
C ARG A 163 -7.38 6.10 17.78
N ALA A 164 -8.49 5.41 18.03
CA ALA A 164 -8.92 4.26 17.25
C ALA A 164 -10.44 4.21 17.14
N PHE A 165 -10.96 4.10 15.93
CA PHE A 165 -12.38 3.93 15.61
C PHE A 165 -12.56 2.60 14.89
N LEU A 166 -13.12 1.63 15.60
CA LEU A 166 -13.29 0.26 15.13
C LEU A 166 -14.72 0.02 14.68
N GLU A 167 -14.93 -0.18 13.38
CA GLU A 167 -16.25 -0.50 12.85
C GLU A 167 -16.63 -1.94 13.23
N ILE A 168 -17.81 -2.09 13.81
CA ILE A 168 -18.35 -3.36 14.25
C ILE A 168 -19.31 -3.85 13.17
N SER A 169 -18.77 -4.42 12.10
CA SER A 169 -19.53 -4.95 10.98
C SER A 169 -18.76 -6.08 10.26
N PRO A 170 -19.48 -6.99 9.58
CA PRO A 170 -18.83 -8.02 8.76
C PRO A 170 -18.17 -7.44 7.52
N GLN A 171 -18.68 -6.32 7.00
CA GLN A 171 -18.19 -5.62 5.83
C GLN A 171 -18.13 -4.12 6.14
N PRO A 172 -16.94 -3.57 6.43
CA PRO A 172 -16.80 -2.16 6.82
C PRO A 172 -17.27 -1.21 5.72
N SER A 173 -18.19 -0.30 6.06
CA SER A 173 -18.78 0.68 5.13
C SER A 173 -18.67 2.13 5.60
N LEU A 174 -18.27 2.38 6.85
CA LEU A 174 -18.17 3.71 7.44
C LEU A 174 -16.74 4.28 7.39
N THR A 175 -15.80 3.55 6.80
CA THR A 175 -14.40 3.97 6.65
C THR A 175 -14.31 5.38 6.08
N ASP A 176 -15.01 5.66 4.99
CA ASP A 176 -14.94 6.96 4.30
C ASP A 176 -15.58 8.07 5.14
N THR A 177 -16.74 7.81 5.74
CA THR A 177 -17.42 8.77 6.64
C THR A 177 -16.53 9.14 7.83
N VAL A 178 -15.94 8.15 8.51
CA VAL A 178 -15.04 8.39 9.64
C VAL A 178 -13.79 9.12 9.17
N THR A 179 -13.18 8.71 8.05
CA THR A 179 -11.98 9.34 7.50
C THR A 179 -12.24 10.81 7.13
N ALA A 180 -13.35 11.11 6.46
CA ALA A 180 -13.78 12.47 6.14
C ALA A 180 -13.96 13.32 7.41
N ALA A 181 -14.55 12.76 8.47
CA ALA A 181 -14.64 13.45 9.76
C ALA A 181 -13.26 13.78 10.35
N LEU A 182 -12.28 12.89 10.22
CA LEU A 182 -10.91 13.11 10.69
C LEU A 182 -10.18 14.20 9.90
N THR A 183 -10.43 14.35 8.59
CA THR A 183 -9.80 15.43 7.80
C THR A 183 -10.16 16.85 8.28
N THR A 184 -11.28 16.97 8.97
CA THR A 184 -11.78 18.25 9.53
C THR A 184 -11.58 18.34 11.05
N ALA A 185 -11.01 17.30 11.67
CA ALA A 185 -10.65 17.30 13.08
C ALA A 185 -9.27 17.95 13.29
N ASP A 186 -9.02 18.46 14.50
CA ASP A 186 -7.70 18.94 14.92
C ASP A 186 -6.79 17.76 15.31
N CYS A 187 -6.46 16.92 14.33
CA CYS A 187 -5.53 15.80 14.46
C CYS A 187 -4.83 15.51 13.13
N GLU A 188 -3.63 14.92 13.21
CA GLU A 188 -3.01 14.30 12.02
C GLU A 188 -3.74 12.98 11.71
N PRO A 189 -4.10 12.70 10.44
CA PRO A 189 -4.80 11.45 10.08
C PRO A 189 -4.08 10.19 10.54
N ASP A 190 -2.74 10.19 10.48
CA ASP A 190 -1.89 9.05 10.89
C ASP A 190 -1.90 8.81 12.41
N ASP A 191 -2.37 9.77 13.21
CA ASP A 191 -2.51 9.59 14.66
C ASP A 191 -3.74 8.74 15.03
N VAL A 192 -4.67 8.50 14.09
CA VAL A 192 -5.95 7.85 14.36
C VAL A 192 -6.13 6.61 13.50
N HIS A 193 -6.25 5.44 14.14
CA HIS A 193 -6.61 4.22 13.45
C HIS A 193 -8.10 4.19 13.10
N VAL A 194 -8.44 3.88 11.86
CA VAL A 194 -9.80 3.59 11.40
C VAL A 194 -9.83 2.17 10.86
N THR A 195 -10.93 1.44 11.07
CA THR A 195 -11.10 0.10 10.49
C THR A 195 -10.92 0.17 8.98
N PRO A 196 -10.04 -0.66 8.39
CA PRO A 196 -9.84 -0.66 6.95
C PRO A 196 -11.10 -1.17 6.24
N PRO A 197 -11.35 -0.73 5.00
CA PRO A 197 -12.40 -1.32 4.17
C PRO A 197 -12.06 -2.78 3.87
N LEU A 198 -13.06 -3.55 3.42
CA LEU A 198 -12.80 -4.89 2.88
C LEU A 198 -12.05 -4.73 1.54
N PRO A 199 -10.80 -5.20 1.41
CA PRO A 199 -10.06 -5.10 0.15
C PRO A 199 -10.70 -6.00 -0.91
N GLU A 200 -10.61 -5.60 -2.18
CA GLU A 200 -11.15 -6.38 -3.28
C GLU A 200 -10.45 -7.75 -3.39
N GLY A 201 -11.21 -8.79 -3.75
CA GLY A 201 -10.73 -10.17 -3.86
C GLY A 201 -10.44 -10.90 -2.54
N VAL A 202 -10.66 -10.29 -1.37
CA VAL A 202 -10.52 -10.94 -0.06
C VAL A 202 -11.83 -11.60 0.35
N GLU A 203 -11.77 -12.87 0.78
CA GLU A 203 -12.92 -13.54 1.37
C GLU A 203 -13.38 -12.82 2.65
N GLU A 204 -14.66 -12.48 2.73
CA GLU A 204 -15.22 -11.76 3.89
C GLU A 204 -14.95 -12.46 5.23
N ALA A 205 -14.81 -13.80 5.22
CA ALA A 205 -14.50 -14.60 6.40
C ALA A 205 -13.13 -14.26 7.04
N GLU A 206 -12.21 -13.64 6.30
CA GLU A 206 -10.92 -13.18 6.81
C GLU A 206 -10.97 -11.74 7.35
N GLN A 207 -12.04 -10.99 7.09
CA GLN A 207 -12.07 -9.54 7.34
C GLN A 207 -11.84 -9.18 8.80
N PHE A 208 -12.50 -9.88 9.74
CA PHE A 208 -12.29 -9.63 11.17
C PHE A 208 -10.81 -9.76 11.56
N TRP A 209 -10.14 -10.82 11.07
CA TRP A 209 -8.74 -11.08 11.41
C TRP A 209 -7.80 -10.03 10.83
N ARG A 210 -8.12 -9.50 9.63
CA ARG A 210 -7.40 -8.39 9.02
C ARG A 210 -7.60 -7.10 9.79
N SER A 211 -8.84 -6.77 10.17
CA SER A 211 -9.13 -5.60 11.01
C SER A 211 -8.42 -5.68 12.36
N LEU A 212 -8.38 -6.86 12.99
CA LEU A 212 -7.65 -7.08 14.24
C LEU A 212 -6.14 -6.87 14.09
N ALA A 213 -5.56 -7.37 12.99
CA ALA A 213 -4.14 -7.15 12.65
C ALA A 213 -3.84 -5.68 12.36
N ALA A 214 -4.68 -5.03 11.54
CA ALA A 214 -4.56 -3.62 11.21
C ALA A 214 -4.66 -2.74 12.46
N ALA A 215 -5.58 -3.03 13.38
CA ALA A 215 -5.69 -2.34 14.66
C ALA A 215 -4.42 -2.51 15.50
N GLY A 216 -3.89 -3.74 15.59
CA GLY A 216 -2.64 -4.01 16.30
C GLY A 216 -1.42 -3.28 15.72
N VAL A 217 -1.35 -3.17 14.39
CA VAL A 217 -0.33 -2.36 13.69
C VAL A 217 -0.56 -0.87 13.93
N GLY A 218 -1.82 -0.43 13.93
CA GLY A 218 -2.29 0.92 14.25
C GLY A 218 -2.23 1.28 15.75
N GLY A 219 -1.47 0.53 16.57
CA GLY A 219 -1.21 0.87 17.97
C GLY A 219 -2.30 0.46 18.97
N VAL A 220 -3.40 -0.15 18.53
CA VAL A 220 -4.39 -0.76 19.44
C VAL A 220 -3.76 -1.95 20.14
N ARG A 221 -3.93 -2.03 21.47
CA ARG A 221 -3.40 -3.15 22.24
C ARG A 221 -4.25 -4.41 22.01
N VAL A 222 -3.70 -5.36 21.27
CA VAL A 222 -4.30 -6.67 21.01
C VAL A 222 -3.62 -7.76 21.85
N ASP A 223 -4.41 -8.58 22.53
CA ASP A 223 -3.97 -9.78 23.26
C ASP A 223 -3.82 -10.98 22.30
N TRP A 224 -2.74 -10.98 21.51
CA TRP A 224 -2.42 -12.06 20.59
C TRP A 224 -2.38 -13.48 21.21
N PRO A 225 -1.90 -13.67 22.46
CA PRO A 225 -2.01 -14.94 23.16
C PRO A 225 -3.43 -15.54 23.19
N ALA A 226 -4.49 -14.72 23.20
CA ALA A 226 -5.88 -15.18 23.20
C ALA A 226 -6.22 -16.04 21.98
N LEU A 227 -5.55 -15.84 20.84
CA LEU A 227 -5.72 -16.64 19.62
C LEU A 227 -5.44 -18.13 19.84
N TYR A 228 -4.56 -18.44 20.80
CA TYR A 228 -4.10 -19.79 21.10
C TYR A 228 -4.64 -20.30 22.43
N ALA A 229 -5.58 -19.59 23.07
CA ALA A 229 -6.15 -19.99 24.34
C ALA A 229 -6.69 -21.43 24.27
N GLY A 230 -6.28 -22.27 25.23
CA GLY A 230 -6.69 -23.67 25.29
C GLY A 230 -6.05 -24.61 24.26
N ARG A 231 -5.13 -24.13 23.39
CA ARG A 231 -4.45 -24.94 22.37
C ARG A 231 -2.94 -25.04 22.65
N GLN A 232 -2.39 -26.24 22.55
CA GLN A 232 -0.93 -26.41 22.49
C GLN A 232 -0.46 -26.21 21.05
N MET A 233 0.19 -25.08 20.79
CA MET A 233 0.75 -24.78 19.47
C MET A 233 2.27 -25.07 19.45
N PRO A 234 2.79 -25.75 18.42
CA PRO A 234 4.23 -25.89 18.26
C PRO A 234 4.87 -24.52 18.01
N ARG A 235 5.95 -24.21 18.74
CA ARG A 235 6.72 -22.99 18.49
C ARG A 235 7.55 -23.16 17.22
N VAL A 236 7.33 -22.30 16.24
CA VAL A 236 8.14 -22.25 15.01
C VAL A 236 9.26 -21.23 15.18
N LYS A 237 10.48 -21.57 14.78
CA LYS A 237 11.60 -20.63 14.76
C LYS A 237 11.42 -19.69 13.57
N LEU A 238 11.11 -18.43 13.86
CA LEU A 238 11.07 -17.39 12.82
C LEU A 238 12.49 -16.96 12.42
N PRO A 239 12.69 -16.45 11.19
CA PRO A 239 13.91 -15.74 10.83
C PRO A 239 14.24 -14.68 11.87
N THR A 240 15.53 -14.48 12.16
CA THR A 240 15.95 -13.42 13.07
C THR A 240 15.67 -12.05 12.44
N TYR A 241 15.53 -11.02 13.27
CA TYR A 241 15.37 -9.64 12.79
C TYR A 241 16.44 -9.31 11.74
N PRO A 242 16.04 -8.89 10.51
CA PRO A 242 16.97 -8.59 9.44
C PRO A 242 17.60 -7.22 9.72
N PHE A 243 18.61 -7.19 10.60
CA PHE A 243 19.32 -5.96 10.92
C PHE A 243 19.80 -5.28 9.65
N GLN A 244 19.50 -3.98 9.52
CA GLN A 244 20.08 -3.13 8.49
C GLN A 244 21.59 -3.06 8.76
N ARG A 245 22.40 -3.87 8.06
CA ARG A 245 23.81 -4.11 8.37
C ARG A 245 24.69 -2.91 7.99
N GLN A 246 24.52 -1.79 8.68
CA GLN A 246 25.38 -0.61 8.55
C GLN A 246 26.61 -0.74 9.46
N ARG A 247 27.76 -0.25 9.00
CA ARG A 247 29.02 -0.28 9.75
C ARG A 247 29.13 0.97 10.62
N TYR A 248 29.00 0.82 11.93
CA TYR A 248 29.17 1.90 12.92
C TYR A 248 30.52 1.85 13.66
N TRP A 249 31.59 1.47 12.96
CA TRP A 249 32.93 1.44 13.55
C TRP A 249 33.51 2.86 13.63
N PHE A 250 34.11 3.23 14.76
CA PHE A 250 34.92 4.44 14.85
C PHE A 250 36.07 4.35 13.85
N SER A 251 36.09 5.25 12.87
CA SER A 251 37.27 5.49 12.04
C SER A 251 38.14 6.52 12.77
N GLU A 252 39.46 6.34 12.78
CA GLU A 252 40.36 7.33 13.39
C GLU A 252 40.10 8.72 12.78
N PRO A 253 40.05 9.78 13.61
CA PRO A 253 39.66 11.10 13.13
C PRO A 253 40.75 11.70 12.24
N ASP A 254 40.36 12.08 11.01
CA ASP A 254 41.18 12.93 10.16
C ASP A 254 41.23 14.34 10.80
N THR A 255 42.42 14.75 11.24
CA THR A 255 42.65 15.90 12.15
C THR A 255 42.37 17.29 11.55
N ALA A 256 41.66 17.40 10.42
CA ALA A 256 41.44 18.66 9.73
C ALA A 256 40.03 19.28 9.89
N SER A 257 39.07 18.60 10.54
CA SER A 257 37.71 19.15 10.71
C SER A 257 37.21 19.04 12.15
N ALA A 258 37.87 19.75 13.05
CA ALA A 258 37.38 19.99 14.40
C ALA A 258 36.63 21.33 14.46
N ALA A 259 35.41 21.36 13.94
CA ALA A 259 34.45 22.41 14.21
C ALA A 259 33.05 21.81 14.44
N ALA A 260 32.69 21.72 15.72
CA ALA A 260 31.35 21.56 16.29
C ALA A 260 30.38 20.56 15.60
N THR A 261 30.36 19.32 16.09
CA THR A 261 29.20 18.43 15.90
C THR A 261 28.39 18.38 17.21
N PRO A 262 27.09 18.74 17.22
CA PRO A 262 26.23 18.51 18.36
C PRO A 262 25.96 17.02 18.54
N ARG A 263 25.72 16.63 19.79
CA ARG A 263 25.40 15.28 20.27
C ARG A 263 24.16 14.72 19.53
N PRO A 264 24.13 13.43 19.14
CA PRO A 264 22.94 12.85 18.52
C PRO A 264 21.85 12.66 19.59
N GLU A 265 20.79 13.44 19.50
CA GLU A 265 19.52 13.20 20.19
C GLU A 265 18.81 12.00 19.55
N ALA A 266 18.08 11.25 20.37
CA ALA A 266 17.45 9.98 20.02
C ALA A 266 16.54 10.10 18.78
N GLU A 267 16.73 9.21 17.81
CA GLU A 267 16.08 9.21 16.49
C GLU A 267 14.57 8.89 16.48
N SER A 268 13.88 8.88 17.63
CA SER A 268 12.49 8.40 17.72
C SER A 268 11.40 9.49 17.63
N ASP A 269 11.74 10.73 17.25
CA ASP A 269 10.77 11.85 17.32
C ASP A 269 10.93 12.90 16.19
N ARG A 270 11.35 12.49 14.98
CA ARG A 270 11.35 13.45 13.85
C ARG A 270 9.93 13.67 13.35
N PRO A 271 9.41 14.92 13.31
CA PRO A 271 8.21 15.22 12.56
C PRO A 271 8.41 14.83 11.08
N SER A 272 7.33 14.43 10.40
CA SER A 272 7.29 14.33 8.95
C SER A 272 7.93 15.60 8.36
N GLY A 273 8.82 15.43 7.38
CA GLY A 273 9.46 16.57 6.73
C GLY A 273 8.41 17.47 6.07
N ALA A 274 8.71 18.75 5.93
CA ALA A 274 7.73 19.74 5.48
C ALA A 274 7.18 19.44 4.08
N PHE A 275 8.01 18.89 3.19
CA PHE A 275 7.57 18.49 1.84
C PHE A 275 6.77 17.20 1.85
N THR A 276 7.13 16.27 2.73
CA THR A 276 6.38 15.03 2.97
C THR A 276 4.96 15.37 3.44
N SER A 277 4.82 16.18 4.49
CA SER A 277 3.51 16.62 4.98
C SER A 277 2.70 17.39 3.92
N LEU A 278 3.36 18.25 3.14
CA LEU A 278 2.71 18.97 2.04
C LEU A 278 2.16 18.01 0.99
N LEU A 279 2.95 17.00 0.57
CA LEU A 279 2.53 16.06 -0.46
C LEU A 279 1.42 15.13 0.02
N HIS A 280 1.51 14.61 1.25
CA HIS A 280 0.44 13.80 1.83
C HIS A 280 -0.87 14.59 1.94
N ARG A 281 -0.80 15.85 2.38
CA ARG A 281 -1.98 16.71 2.43
C ARG A 281 -2.57 16.94 1.04
N ALA A 282 -1.72 17.21 0.05
CA ALA A 282 -2.15 17.37 -1.34
C ALA A 282 -2.78 16.09 -1.92
N HIS A 283 -2.30 14.90 -1.54
CA HIS A 283 -2.92 13.63 -1.88
C HIS A 283 -4.32 13.51 -1.29
N ILE A 284 -4.47 13.76 0.01
CA ILE A 284 -5.75 13.68 0.72
C ILE A 284 -6.76 14.69 0.14
N THR A 285 -6.32 15.88 -0.25
CA THR A 285 -7.21 16.92 -0.80
C THR A 285 -7.42 16.83 -2.32
N GLY A 286 -6.84 15.83 -2.99
CA GLY A 286 -6.95 15.68 -4.45
C GLY A 286 -6.25 16.77 -5.25
N THR A 287 -5.24 17.43 -4.68
CA THR A 287 -4.49 18.57 -5.27
C THR A 287 -3.01 18.23 -5.47
N LEU A 288 -2.68 16.97 -5.78
CA LEU A 288 -1.28 16.53 -5.98
C LEU A 288 -0.56 17.32 -7.08
N SER A 289 -1.28 17.69 -8.15
CA SER A 289 -0.76 18.53 -9.24
C SER A 289 -0.17 19.85 -8.73
N ASP A 290 -0.73 20.43 -7.66
CA ASP A 290 -0.29 21.72 -7.12
C ASP A 290 0.98 21.60 -6.27
N ALA A 291 1.22 20.42 -5.69
CA ALA A 291 2.39 20.16 -4.84
C ALA A 291 3.67 19.95 -5.66
N VAL A 292 3.56 19.35 -6.85
CA VAL A 292 4.70 18.97 -7.69
C VAL A 292 5.56 20.17 -8.11
N PRO A 293 5.00 21.30 -8.58
CA PRO A 293 5.78 22.49 -8.91
C PRO A 293 6.53 23.06 -7.70
N VAL A 294 5.97 22.96 -6.50
CA VAL A 294 6.61 23.44 -5.27
C VAL A 294 7.85 22.60 -4.96
N ILE A 295 7.72 21.27 -4.98
CA ILE A 295 8.84 20.33 -4.74
C ILE A 295 9.90 20.49 -5.82
N THR A 296 9.50 20.57 -7.09
CA THR A 296 10.38 20.77 -8.24
C THR A 296 11.14 22.09 -8.14
N GLY A 297 10.46 23.18 -7.75
CA GLY A 297 11.06 24.49 -7.51
C GLY A 297 12.05 24.47 -6.35
N ALA A 298 11.69 23.82 -5.24
CA ALA A 298 12.53 23.71 -4.04
C ALA A 298 13.80 22.89 -4.31
N SER A 299 13.73 21.86 -5.16
CA SER A 299 14.87 21.00 -5.51
C SER A 299 16.11 21.78 -5.98
N LYS A 300 15.92 22.96 -6.59
CA LYS A 300 17.00 23.83 -7.10
C LYS A 300 17.92 24.36 -6.00
N PHE A 301 17.47 24.35 -4.75
CA PHE A 301 18.23 24.85 -3.61
C PHE A 301 18.99 23.74 -2.86
N ARG A 302 18.80 22.46 -3.23
CA ARG A 302 19.64 21.39 -2.70
C ARG A 302 21.03 21.46 -3.31
N PRO A 303 22.11 21.15 -2.57
CA PRO A 303 23.46 21.07 -3.14
C PRO A 303 23.49 20.13 -4.35
N SER A 304 24.29 20.47 -5.36
CA SER A 304 24.44 19.67 -6.58
C SER A 304 25.89 19.31 -6.88
N PHE A 305 26.09 18.27 -7.68
CA PHE A 305 27.40 17.85 -8.19
C PHE A 305 27.44 17.92 -9.72
N SER A 306 28.55 18.38 -10.28
CA SER A 306 28.76 18.52 -11.72
C SER A 306 29.68 17.44 -12.32
N SER A 307 30.31 16.64 -11.47
CA SER A 307 31.21 15.58 -11.86
C SER A 307 31.16 14.40 -10.89
N LEU A 308 31.53 13.20 -11.35
CA LEU A 308 31.55 12.01 -10.51
C LEU A 308 32.57 12.07 -9.38
N ALA A 309 33.65 12.85 -9.58
CA ALA A 309 34.65 13.08 -8.54
C ALA A 309 34.05 13.77 -7.31
N GLU A 310 33.03 14.61 -7.49
CA GLU A 310 32.31 15.30 -6.41
C GLU A 310 31.31 14.39 -5.69
N LEU A 311 30.86 13.31 -6.33
CA LEU A 311 29.89 12.36 -5.78
C LEU A 311 30.54 11.35 -4.81
N GLY A 312 31.85 11.11 -4.93
CA GLY A 312 32.56 10.10 -4.14
C GLY A 312 32.02 8.67 -4.40
N GLU A 313 32.06 7.78 -3.39
CA GLU A 313 31.54 6.40 -3.52
C GLU A 313 30.00 6.30 -3.46
N THR A 314 29.27 7.43 -3.50
CA THR A 314 27.85 7.45 -3.14
C THR A 314 26.88 7.07 -4.27
N ALA A 315 27.30 7.11 -5.54
CA ALA A 315 26.57 6.43 -6.62
C ALA A 315 26.76 4.92 -6.47
N GLY A 316 25.69 4.26 -6.03
CA GLY A 316 25.74 2.86 -5.63
C GLY A 316 24.82 1.96 -6.42
N SER A 317 25.12 0.69 -6.35
CA SER A 317 24.18 -0.39 -6.60
C SER A 317 24.11 -1.27 -5.36
N ILE A 318 22.96 -1.92 -5.16
CA ILE A 318 22.77 -2.90 -4.10
C ILE A 318 22.64 -4.26 -4.78
N VAL A 319 23.42 -5.24 -4.33
CA VAL A 319 23.22 -6.64 -4.72
C VAL A 319 21.90 -7.10 -4.12
N VAL A 320 20.95 -7.47 -4.97
CA VAL A 320 19.62 -7.95 -4.57
C VAL A 320 19.62 -9.47 -4.50
N SER A 321 20.26 -10.14 -5.46
CA SER A 321 20.40 -11.59 -5.51
C SER A 321 21.73 -12.01 -6.16
N GLU A 322 22.32 -13.09 -5.67
CA GLU A 322 23.55 -13.67 -6.23
C GLU A 322 23.24 -14.66 -7.35
N GLY A 323 24.16 -14.76 -8.32
CA GLY A 323 24.06 -15.73 -9.40
C GLY A 323 25.35 -15.86 -10.20
N ALA A 324 25.51 -16.99 -10.88
CA ALA A 324 26.75 -17.38 -11.55
C ALA A 324 26.68 -17.39 -13.09
N ALA A 325 25.47 -17.28 -13.67
CA ALA A 325 25.26 -17.28 -15.12
C ALA A 325 25.13 -15.86 -15.68
N ASP A 326 25.53 -15.68 -16.94
CA ASP A 326 25.43 -14.40 -17.64
C ASP A 326 24.06 -14.25 -18.35
N PRO A 327 23.60 -13.01 -18.59
CA PRO A 327 24.22 -11.73 -18.23
C PRO A 327 24.03 -11.35 -16.75
N ALA A 328 24.80 -10.38 -16.25
CA ALA A 328 24.50 -9.69 -15.02
C ALA A 328 23.35 -8.71 -15.22
N VAL A 329 22.30 -8.84 -14.40
CA VAL A 329 21.11 -8.01 -14.49
C VAL A 329 21.23 -6.83 -13.53
N VAL A 330 21.11 -5.61 -14.05
CA VAL A 330 21.09 -4.39 -13.26
C VAL A 330 19.73 -3.71 -13.41
N CYS A 331 18.97 -3.69 -12.33
CA CYS A 331 17.67 -3.08 -12.27
C CYS A 331 17.77 -1.56 -12.05
N VAL A 332 16.98 -0.79 -12.81
CA VAL A 332 16.93 0.67 -12.75
C VAL A 332 15.56 1.08 -12.20
N PRO A 333 15.47 1.60 -10.95
CA PRO A 333 14.21 2.02 -10.36
C PRO A 333 13.68 3.30 -11.04
N SER A 334 12.40 3.57 -10.81
CA SER A 334 11.80 4.87 -11.08
C SER A 334 12.42 5.98 -10.22
N PHE A 335 12.43 7.22 -10.72
CA PHE A 335 12.80 8.40 -9.93
C PHE A 335 11.62 8.98 -9.14
N LEU A 336 10.45 8.32 -9.11
CA LEU A 336 9.40 8.69 -8.19
C LEU A 336 9.85 8.45 -6.75
N ALA A 337 9.58 9.40 -5.86
CA ALA A 337 9.81 9.21 -4.43
C ALA A 337 9.06 7.95 -3.96
N GLY A 338 9.69 7.16 -3.09
CA GLY A 338 9.18 5.84 -2.72
C GLY A 338 9.72 4.68 -3.57
N SER A 339 10.31 4.95 -4.75
CA SER A 339 10.92 3.91 -5.58
C SER A 339 12.37 3.61 -5.19
N GLY A 340 12.84 2.38 -5.44
CA GLY A 340 14.22 1.99 -5.14
C GLY A 340 14.51 0.50 -5.21
N PRO A 341 15.71 0.06 -4.78
CA PRO A 341 16.17 -1.34 -4.87
C PRO A 341 15.21 -2.39 -4.30
N HIS A 342 14.44 -2.04 -3.27
CA HIS A 342 13.52 -2.93 -2.58
C HIS A 342 12.39 -3.45 -3.49
N GLN A 343 11.97 -2.68 -4.50
CA GLN A 343 10.92 -3.08 -5.45
C GLN A 343 11.31 -4.28 -6.31
N PHE A 344 12.61 -4.49 -6.53
CA PHE A 344 13.11 -5.58 -7.37
C PHE A 344 13.36 -6.88 -6.59
N ALA A 345 13.11 -6.92 -5.27
CA ALA A 345 13.47 -8.07 -4.44
C ALA A 345 12.77 -9.37 -4.89
N LEU A 346 11.46 -9.31 -5.16
CA LEU A 346 10.68 -10.47 -5.62
C LEU A 346 11.07 -10.88 -7.05
N LEU A 347 11.24 -9.92 -7.96
CA LEU A 347 11.75 -10.22 -9.31
C LEU A 347 13.14 -10.88 -9.26
N ALA A 348 14.04 -10.37 -8.40
CA ALA A 348 15.40 -10.87 -8.27
C ALA A 348 15.46 -12.30 -7.71
N SER A 349 14.52 -12.67 -6.81
CA SER A 349 14.45 -14.03 -6.28
C SER A 349 14.10 -15.07 -7.36
N GLU A 350 13.34 -14.66 -8.38
CA GLU A 350 12.94 -15.54 -9.49
C GLU A 350 14.09 -15.80 -10.49
N PHE A 351 15.08 -14.90 -10.53
CA PHE A 351 16.32 -15.12 -11.29
C PHE A 351 17.35 -15.98 -10.54
N ALA A 352 17.22 -16.09 -9.22
CA ALA A 352 18.11 -16.86 -8.37
C ALA A 352 17.94 -18.38 -8.59
N PRO A 353 19.00 -19.19 -8.46
CA PRO A 353 20.41 -18.81 -8.27
C PRO A 353 21.16 -18.58 -9.59
N ARG A 354 20.46 -18.43 -10.72
CA ARG A 354 21.07 -18.40 -12.05
C ARG A 354 21.74 -17.06 -12.34
N LEU A 355 20.96 -15.99 -12.50
CA LEU A 355 21.48 -14.69 -12.91
C LEU A 355 21.74 -13.83 -11.66
N PRO A 356 22.89 -13.14 -11.55
CA PRO A 356 23.09 -12.17 -10.48
C PRO A 356 22.23 -10.93 -10.79
N VAL A 357 21.64 -10.35 -9.73
CA VAL A 357 20.78 -9.18 -9.85
C VAL A 357 21.23 -8.12 -8.87
N SER A 358 21.53 -6.94 -9.40
CA SER A 358 21.75 -5.72 -8.61
C SER A 358 20.70 -4.67 -8.97
N ALA A 359 20.42 -3.73 -8.09
CA ALA A 359 19.57 -2.59 -8.39
C ALA A 359 20.31 -1.27 -8.10
N LEU A 360 20.13 -0.28 -8.98
CA LEU A 360 20.76 1.03 -8.81
C LEU A 360 20.12 1.81 -7.66
N VAL A 361 20.94 2.59 -6.95
CA VAL A 361 20.48 3.68 -6.10
C VAL A 361 20.69 4.97 -6.88
N LEU A 362 19.60 5.66 -7.21
CA LEU A 362 19.67 6.86 -8.04
C LEU A 362 20.43 7.98 -7.32
N PRO A 363 21.38 8.68 -7.98
CA PRO A 363 22.11 9.80 -7.39
C PRO A 363 21.16 10.83 -6.80
N GLY A 364 21.37 11.19 -5.53
CA GLY A 364 20.55 12.17 -4.81
C GLY A 364 19.42 11.56 -3.98
N PHE A 365 19.06 10.29 -4.15
CA PHE A 365 17.99 9.65 -3.36
C PHE A 365 18.45 9.23 -1.95
N GLY A 366 19.76 9.27 -1.68
CA GLY A 366 20.30 9.08 -0.34
C GLY A 366 20.16 10.31 0.55
N LYS A 367 20.09 10.09 1.87
CA LYS A 367 20.03 11.14 2.89
C LYS A 367 21.20 12.11 2.76
N GLY A 368 20.90 13.40 2.56
CA GLY A 368 21.91 14.45 2.42
C GLY A 368 22.84 14.34 1.20
N GLN A 369 22.54 13.47 0.22
CA GLN A 369 23.33 13.40 -1.00
C GLN A 369 23.08 14.62 -1.89
N PRO A 370 24.12 15.13 -2.59
CA PRO A 370 23.93 16.18 -3.59
C PRO A 370 23.13 15.64 -4.78
N LEU A 371 22.41 16.53 -5.46
CA LEU A 371 21.66 16.22 -6.69
C LEU A 371 22.56 16.34 -7.93
N PRO A 372 22.30 15.58 -8.99
CA PRO A 372 23.00 15.80 -10.26
C PRO A 372 22.70 17.20 -10.81
N ALA A 373 23.73 17.89 -11.33
CA ALA A 373 23.58 19.22 -11.91
C ALA A 373 22.91 19.24 -13.28
N SER A 374 23.00 18.14 -14.04
CA SER A 374 22.37 17.98 -15.35
C SER A 374 21.96 16.51 -15.59
N TRP A 375 21.12 16.27 -16.61
CA TRP A 375 20.75 14.90 -17.00
C TRP A 375 21.97 14.04 -17.35
N GLN A 376 22.92 14.61 -18.10
CA GLN A 376 24.11 13.88 -18.55
C GLN A 376 24.97 13.42 -17.36
N VAL A 377 25.07 14.25 -16.31
CA VAL A 377 25.80 13.89 -15.08
C VAL A 377 25.09 12.78 -14.32
N ALA A 378 23.75 12.81 -14.26
CA ALA A 378 22.96 11.73 -13.64
C ALA A 378 23.17 10.39 -14.38
N VAL A 379 23.05 10.41 -15.71
CA VAL A 379 23.20 9.21 -16.55
C VAL A 379 24.62 8.65 -16.49
N GLU A 380 25.65 9.51 -16.52
CA GLU A 380 27.03 9.08 -16.34
C GLU A 380 27.24 8.36 -15.00
N ALA A 381 26.68 8.89 -13.91
CA ALA A 381 26.77 8.26 -12.58
C ALA A 381 26.09 6.88 -12.55
N MET A 382 24.91 6.76 -13.15
CA MET A 382 24.18 5.50 -13.26
C MET A 382 24.91 4.47 -14.14
N ALA A 383 25.49 4.92 -15.26
CA ALA A 383 26.28 4.07 -16.16
C ALA A 383 27.51 3.48 -15.45
N GLN A 384 28.24 4.28 -14.68
CA GLN A 384 29.37 3.78 -13.90
C GLN A 384 28.93 2.83 -12.79
N ALA A 385 27.83 3.12 -12.10
CA ALA A 385 27.27 2.23 -11.09
C ALA A 385 26.83 0.87 -11.70
N ALA A 386 26.24 0.88 -12.90
CA ALA A 386 25.84 -0.33 -13.62
C ALA A 386 27.05 -1.18 -14.04
N LEU A 387 28.12 -0.56 -14.57
CA LEU A 387 29.36 -1.27 -14.92
C LEU A 387 30.03 -1.88 -13.68
N LYS A 388 30.06 -1.13 -12.57
CA LYS A 388 30.59 -1.63 -11.30
C LYS A 388 29.78 -2.82 -10.78
N ALA A 389 28.45 -2.75 -10.88
CA ALA A 389 27.54 -3.83 -10.50
C ALA A 389 27.71 -5.09 -11.36
N ALA A 390 27.96 -4.93 -12.67
CA ALA A 390 28.20 -6.04 -13.58
C ALA A 390 29.54 -6.75 -13.31
N ALA A 391 30.49 -6.10 -12.63
CA ALA A 391 31.80 -6.66 -12.27
C ALA A 391 32.53 -7.29 -13.47
N GLY A 392 32.44 -6.66 -14.65
CA GLY A 392 33.08 -7.10 -15.90
C GLY A 392 32.31 -8.19 -16.68
N ARG A 393 31.14 -8.60 -16.20
CA ARG A 393 30.26 -9.56 -16.88
C ARG A 393 29.44 -8.87 -17.98
N PRO A 394 28.91 -9.61 -18.97
CA PRO A 394 27.94 -9.06 -19.92
C PRO A 394 26.75 -8.44 -19.17
N LEU A 395 26.43 -7.18 -19.47
CA LEU A 395 25.44 -6.39 -18.72
C LEU A 395 24.09 -6.40 -19.44
N ALA A 396 23.01 -6.63 -18.71
CA ALA A 396 21.65 -6.34 -19.13
C ALA A 396 20.98 -5.37 -18.15
N LEU A 397 20.22 -4.41 -18.67
CA LEU A 397 19.53 -3.40 -17.88
C LEU A 397 18.02 -3.70 -17.86
N VAL A 398 17.40 -3.59 -16.69
CA VAL A 398 15.96 -3.84 -16.50
C VAL A 398 15.36 -2.64 -15.77
N GLY A 399 14.59 -1.81 -16.47
CA GLY A 399 13.92 -0.67 -15.88
C GLY A 399 12.43 -0.93 -15.68
N HIS A 400 11.85 -0.37 -14.61
CA HIS A 400 10.40 -0.36 -14.39
C HIS A 400 9.86 1.06 -14.44
N SER A 401 8.70 1.25 -15.08
CA SER A 401 8.10 2.57 -15.28
C SER A 401 9.09 3.51 -15.97
N VAL A 402 9.25 4.75 -15.48
CA VAL A 402 10.26 5.70 -15.97
C VAL A 402 11.70 5.18 -15.84
N GLY A 403 11.96 4.19 -14.98
CA GLY A 403 13.23 3.49 -14.89
C GLY A 403 13.62 2.79 -16.20
N GLY A 404 12.66 2.42 -17.06
CA GLY A 404 12.92 1.92 -18.41
C GLY A 404 13.55 2.97 -19.32
N LEU A 405 13.09 4.23 -19.24
CA LEU A 405 13.70 5.36 -19.95
C LEU A 405 15.13 5.60 -19.49
N MET A 406 15.33 5.53 -18.17
CA MET A 406 16.64 5.68 -17.56
C MET A 406 17.58 4.54 -17.98
N ALA A 407 17.08 3.31 -18.08
CA ALA A 407 17.84 2.18 -18.60
C ALA A 407 18.26 2.39 -20.06
N GLN A 408 17.40 2.98 -20.90
CA GLN A 408 17.76 3.35 -22.27
C GLN A 408 18.82 4.46 -22.29
N ALA A 409 18.65 5.55 -21.54
CA ALA A 409 19.62 6.63 -21.47
C ALA A 409 20.99 6.15 -20.96
N VAL A 410 21.01 5.26 -19.97
CA VAL A 410 22.23 4.61 -19.48
C VAL A 410 22.86 3.75 -20.58
N THR A 411 22.05 3.03 -21.37
CA THR A 411 22.55 2.23 -22.50
C THR A 411 23.18 3.10 -23.58
N GLU A 412 22.51 4.17 -24.01
CA GLU A 412 23.07 5.15 -24.97
C GLU A 412 24.42 5.67 -24.49
N ARG A 413 24.51 6.00 -23.19
CA ARG A 413 25.75 6.48 -22.59
C ARG A 413 26.84 5.43 -22.59
N LEU A 414 26.53 4.19 -22.21
CA LEU A 414 27.49 3.08 -22.20
C LEU A 414 28.01 2.76 -23.61
N GLU A 415 27.12 2.70 -24.59
CA GLU A 415 27.47 2.44 -25.99
C GLU A 415 28.34 3.56 -26.58
N SER A 416 28.06 4.82 -26.24
CA SER A 416 28.91 5.95 -26.65
C SER A 416 30.35 5.88 -26.11
N HIS A 417 30.58 5.11 -25.04
CA HIS A 417 31.91 4.83 -24.47
C HIS A 417 32.48 3.47 -24.91
N GLY A 418 31.82 2.78 -25.85
CA GLY A 418 32.27 1.50 -26.39
C GLY A 418 31.95 0.28 -25.52
N HIS A 419 31.08 0.43 -24.51
CA HIS A 419 30.58 -0.69 -23.73
C HIS A 419 29.37 -1.33 -24.42
N ARG A 420 29.33 -2.66 -24.51
CA ARG A 420 28.20 -3.40 -25.05
C ARG A 420 27.20 -3.72 -23.93
N VAL A 421 25.91 -3.50 -24.20
CA VAL A 421 24.80 -3.97 -23.37
C VAL A 421 24.11 -5.13 -24.10
N GLU A 422 23.90 -6.24 -23.40
CA GLU A 422 23.32 -7.48 -23.96
C GLU A 422 21.82 -7.38 -24.17
N GLY A 423 21.16 -6.45 -23.49
CA GLY A 423 19.75 -6.20 -23.65
C GLY A 423 19.21 -5.17 -22.66
N VAL A 424 18.15 -4.48 -23.07
CA VAL A 424 17.41 -3.52 -22.26
C VAL A 424 15.96 -3.97 -22.14
N VAL A 425 15.49 -4.17 -20.93
CA VAL A 425 14.09 -4.51 -20.64
C VAL A 425 13.40 -3.31 -20.01
N MET A 426 12.24 -2.95 -20.56
CA MET A 426 11.40 -1.85 -20.11
C MET A 426 10.07 -2.45 -19.64
N ILE A 427 9.93 -2.55 -18.32
CA ILE A 427 8.75 -3.10 -17.67
C ILE A 427 7.77 -1.96 -17.45
N ASP A 428 6.66 -2.01 -18.17
CA ASP A 428 5.55 -1.09 -18.09
C ASP A 428 5.97 0.39 -18.17
N THR A 429 6.80 0.66 -19.17
CA THR A 429 7.37 1.99 -19.45
C THR A 429 6.52 2.72 -20.49
N TYR A 430 6.32 4.03 -20.29
CA TYR A 430 5.44 4.86 -21.09
C TYR A 430 6.24 5.88 -21.92
N ASP A 431 5.93 5.99 -23.21
CA ASP A 431 6.41 7.03 -24.13
C ASP A 431 5.31 8.07 -24.37
N ILE A 432 5.27 9.11 -23.52
CA ILE A 432 4.18 10.09 -23.50
C ILE A 432 4.65 11.44 -24.05
N ASP A 433 4.16 11.77 -25.24
CA ASP A 433 4.41 13.05 -25.92
C ASP A 433 3.62 14.21 -25.28
N ASP A 434 2.38 13.96 -24.85
CA ASP A 434 1.50 14.98 -24.28
C ASP A 434 1.80 15.29 -22.81
N ALA A 435 1.91 16.58 -22.48
CA ALA A 435 2.29 17.01 -21.15
C ALA A 435 1.20 16.75 -20.09
N GLY A 436 -0.08 16.87 -20.46
CA GLY A 436 -1.21 16.65 -19.54
C GLY A 436 -1.41 15.17 -19.24
N GLU A 437 -1.23 14.31 -20.24
CA GLU A 437 -1.19 12.86 -20.09
C GLU A 437 -0.05 12.42 -19.15
N ARG A 438 1.15 13.00 -19.32
CA ARG A 438 2.30 12.70 -18.46
C ARG A 438 2.05 13.12 -17.02
N GLU A 439 1.43 14.29 -16.82
CA GLU A 439 1.02 14.77 -15.50
C GLU A 439 -0.02 13.83 -14.87
N ALA A 440 -1.03 13.39 -15.63
CA ALA A 440 -2.04 12.46 -15.14
C ALA A 440 -1.45 11.11 -14.69
N LEU A 441 -0.55 10.52 -15.49
CA LEU A 441 0.15 9.29 -15.13
C LEU A 441 1.00 9.49 -13.86
N PHE A 442 1.70 10.62 -13.75
CA PHE A 442 2.49 10.94 -12.57
C PHE A 442 1.61 11.05 -11.33
N VAL A 443 0.52 11.82 -11.38
CA VAL A 443 -0.38 12.05 -10.25
C VAL A 443 -0.96 10.72 -9.76
N TRP A 444 -1.40 9.88 -10.70
CA TRP A 444 -1.90 8.54 -10.41
C TRP A 444 -0.81 7.68 -9.73
N ALA A 445 0.37 7.55 -10.34
CA ALA A 445 1.43 6.70 -9.81
C ALA A 445 1.92 7.17 -8.42
N MET A 446 2.01 8.48 -8.20
CA MET A 446 2.38 9.04 -6.90
C MET A 446 1.28 8.81 -5.86
N GLY A 447 0.01 8.95 -6.24
CA GLY A 447 -1.12 8.62 -5.36
C GLY A 447 -1.06 7.19 -4.85
N GLU A 448 -0.81 6.23 -5.75
CA GLU A 448 -0.67 4.81 -5.40
C GLU A 448 0.54 4.55 -4.49
N ILE A 449 1.68 5.19 -4.75
CA ILE A 449 2.86 5.05 -3.88
C ILE A 449 2.58 5.57 -2.47
N LEU A 450 1.90 6.72 -2.34
CA LEU A 450 1.55 7.30 -1.05
C LEU A 450 0.52 6.46 -0.31
N HIS A 451 -0.49 5.93 -1.01
CA HIS A 451 -1.48 5.01 -0.44
C HIS A 451 -0.81 3.74 0.14
N ARG A 452 0.26 3.27 -0.52
CA ARG A 452 1.03 2.08 -0.12
C ARG A 452 2.12 2.35 0.93
N ASP A 453 2.40 3.61 1.27
CA ASP A 453 3.31 4.02 2.35
C ASP A 453 2.59 4.86 3.44
N PRO A 454 1.63 4.26 4.17
CA PRO A 454 0.88 4.96 5.22
C PRO A 454 1.77 5.36 6.42
N THR A 455 3.04 4.94 6.44
CA THR A 455 3.97 5.22 7.54
C THR A 455 4.98 6.33 7.23
N GLY A 456 5.03 6.79 5.97
CA GLY A 456 6.05 7.73 5.47
C GLY A 456 7.48 7.22 5.68
N LEU A 457 7.68 5.89 5.61
CA LEU A 457 8.99 5.27 5.80
C LEU A 457 9.78 5.24 4.49
N VAL A 458 9.08 5.13 3.37
CA VAL A 458 9.66 4.99 2.03
C VAL A 458 9.72 6.35 1.36
N VAL A 459 8.71 7.20 1.51
CA VAL A 459 8.66 8.59 1.00
C VAL A 459 9.15 9.57 2.08
N ASN A 460 10.10 10.45 1.73
CA ASN A 460 10.65 11.46 2.65
C ASN A 460 11.16 12.70 1.90
N ASP A 461 11.44 13.80 2.61
CA ASP A 461 11.87 15.06 1.99
C ASP A 461 13.11 14.93 1.07
N ASP A 462 14.05 14.04 1.41
CA ASP A 462 15.26 13.85 0.61
C ASP A 462 14.93 13.25 -0.77
N ASN A 463 14.11 12.19 -0.82
CA ASN A 463 13.74 11.57 -2.09
C ASN A 463 12.65 12.33 -2.85
N LEU A 464 11.80 13.10 -2.17
CA LEU A 464 10.90 14.07 -2.80
C LEU A 464 11.65 15.17 -3.52
N MET A 465 12.65 15.77 -2.86
CA MET A 465 13.51 16.77 -3.47
C MET A 465 14.34 16.19 -4.62
N ALA A 466 14.78 14.93 -4.51
CA ALA A 466 15.44 14.23 -5.60
C ALA A 466 14.51 14.02 -6.81
N MET A 467 13.31 13.49 -6.59
CA MET A 467 12.27 13.36 -7.59
C MET A 467 12.01 14.69 -8.31
N GLY A 468 11.82 15.78 -7.55
CA GLY A 468 11.63 17.12 -8.11
C GLY A 468 12.79 17.59 -9.01
N ALA A 469 14.03 17.20 -8.71
CA ALA A 469 15.15 17.48 -9.60
C ALA A 469 15.12 16.60 -10.85
N TYR A 470 14.85 15.30 -10.74
CA TYR A 470 14.79 14.41 -11.91
C TYR A 470 13.65 14.79 -12.86
N LEU A 471 12.50 15.24 -12.37
CA LEU A 471 11.42 15.77 -13.20
C LEU A 471 11.91 16.92 -14.10
N ARG A 472 12.71 17.83 -13.55
CA ARG A 472 13.31 18.93 -14.31
C ARG A 472 14.44 18.49 -15.24
N LEU A 473 15.32 17.60 -14.78
CA LEU A 473 16.46 17.14 -15.57
C LEU A 473 16.01 16.28 -16.77
N TYR A 474 14.95 15.50 -16.58
CA TYR A 474 14.39 14.63 -17.62
C TYR A 474 13.94 15.42 -18.86
N GLU A 475 13.46 16.66 -18.69
CA GLU A 475 13.09 17.55 -19.82
C GLU A 475 14.27 17.91 -20.75
N GLU A 476 15.52 17.72 -20.30
CA GLU A 476 16.72 17.98 -21.09
C GLU A 476 17.03 16.86 -22.10
N TRP A 477 16.34 15.72 -22.01
CA TRP A 477 16.65 14.51 -22.76
C TRP A 477 15.58 14.17 -23.79
N ALA A 478 16.06 13.70 -24.95
CA ALA A 478 15.24 13.05 -25.96
C ALA A 478 15.86 11.67 -26.25
N PRO A 479 15.08 10.59 -26.29
CA PRO A 479 15.59 9.24 -26.53
C PRO A 479 16.27 9.13 -27.89
N GLY A 480 17.47 8.57 -27.89
CA GLY A 480 18.23 8.18 -29.07
C GLY A 480 18.14 6.67 -29.35
N PRO A 481 18.57 6.22 -30.54
CA PRO A 481 18.63 4.80 -30.84
C PRO A 481 19.76 4.13 -30.04
N VAL A 482 19.49 2.90 -29.56
CA VAL A 482 20.48 2.01 -28.93
C VAL A 482 20.74 0.80 -29.82
N ALA A 483 21.97 0.27 -29.79
CA ALA A 483 22.33 -0.93 -30.54
C ALA A 483 21.93 -2.22 -29.80
N ALA A 484 21.83 -2.17 -28.47
CA ALA A 484 21.37 -3.28 -27.64
C ALA A 484 19.92 -3.65 -27.98
N PRO A 485 19.57 -4.95 -28.04
CA PRO A 485 18.21 -5.37 -28.28
C PRO A 485 17.29 -4.98 -27.11
N THR A 486 16.08 -4.54 -27.41
CA THR A 486 15.15 -3.94 -26.45
C THR A 486 13.85 -4.74 -26.32
N LEU A 487 13.39 -4.99 -25.09
CA LEU A 487 12.12 -5.66 -24.80
C LEU A 487 11.20 -4.74 -24.00
N ALA A 488 10.00 -4.46 -24.51
CA ALA A 488 8.91 -3.88 -23.75
C ALA A 488 8.03 -4.99 -23.13
N VAL A 489 7.86 -4.96 -21.82
CA VAL A 489 6.92 -5.84 -21.10
C VAL A 489 5.76 -4.97 -20.64
N ARG A 490 4.56 -5.19 -21.18
CA ARG A 490 3.37 -4.38 -20.91
C ARG A 490 2.47 -5.08 -19.88
N ALA A 491 2.08 -4.36 -18.85
CA ALA A 491 1.05 -4.79 -17.92
C ALA A 491 -0.32 -4.56 -18.58
N THR A 492 -1.03 -5.64 -18.88
CA THR A 492 -2.32 -5.65 -19.57
C THR A 492 -3.24 -6.63 -18.87
N ASP A 493 -3.66 -6.30 -17.66
CA ASP A 493 -4.75 -7.01 -16.99
C ASP A 493 -6.07 -6.27 -17.28
N PRO A 494 -7.00 -6.86 -18.05
CA PRO A 494 -8.29 -6.25 -18.34
C PRO A 494 -9.23 -6.20 -17.12
N GLU A 495 -8.89 -6.87 -16.03
CA GLU A 495 -9.64 -6.88 -14.76
C GLU A 495 -8.90 -6.11 -13.65
N ALA A 496 -7.77 -5.45 -13.94
CA ALA A 496 -7.06 -4.68 -12.92
C ALA A 496 -7.84 -3.42 -12.51
N GLU A 497 -8.22 -3.30 -11.24
CA GLU A 497 -8.80 -2.08 -10.66
C GLU A 497 -7.92 -0.84 -10.84
N LEU A 498 -6.59 -1.03 -10.82
CA LEU A 498 -5.57 0.01 -10.92
C LEU A 498 -5.07 0.17 -12.36
N HIS A 499 -5.96 0.65 -13.24
CA HIS A 499 -5.54 1.04 -14.58
C HIS A 499 -4.81 2.39 -14.54
N ALA A 500 -3.58 2.40 -15.06
CA ALA A 500 -2.94 3.64 -15.44
C ALA A 500 -3.87 4.40 -16.42
N PRO A 501 -3.91 5.74 -16.38
CA PRO A 501 -4.83 6.53 -17.21
C PRO A 501 -4.53 6.44 -18.71
N ILE A 502 -3.44 5.76 -19.10
CA ILE A 502 -2.92 5.68 -20.47
C ILE A 502 -2.37 4.27 -20.67
N ASP A 503 -2.53 3.72 -21.88
CA ASP A 503 -1.91 2.46 -22.25
C ASP A 503 -0.37 2.58 -22.34
N PRO A 504 0.39 1.61 -21.80
CA PRO A 504 1.84 1.58 -21.91
C PRO A 504 2.23 1.35 -23.38
N THR A 505 2.67 2.41 -24.03
CA THR A 505 3.23 2.37 -25.38
C THR A 505 4.70 2.76 -25.29
N TRP A 506 5.61 1.79 -25.42
CA TRP A 506 7.00 2.10 -25.75
C TRP A 506 7.21 1.88 -27.24
N LYS A 507 7.25 2.97 -28.01
CA LYS A 507 7.24 2.91 -29.49
C LYS A 507 8.57 2.41 -30.06
N ALA A 508 9.65 2.42 -29.28
CA ALA A 508 11.01 2.17 -29.73
C ALA A 508 11.59 0.79 -29.33
N ALA A 509 10.77 -0.16 -28.86
CA ALA A 509 11.25 -1.51 -28.53
C ALA A 509 11.30 -2.45 -29.75
N ASP A 510 12.34 -3.29 -29.84
CA ASP A 510 12.49 -4.35 -30.85
C ASP A 510 11.52 -5.53 -30.63
N PHE A 511 11.16 -5.76 -29.36
CA PHE A 511 10.28 -6.84 -28.93
C PHE A 511 9.24 -6.30 -27.95
N ALA A 512 8.02 -6.83 -28.00
CA ALA A 512 6.96 -6.50 -27.05
C ALA A 512 6.25 -7.78 -26.56
N GLU A 513 6.09 -7.90 -25.25
CA GLU A 513 5.29 -8.92 -24.59
C GLU A 513 4.26 -8.26 -23.67
N SER A 514 3.10 -8.90 -23.50
CA SER A 514 2.01 -8.43 -22.64
C SER A 514 1.75 -9.46 -21.55
N LEU A 515 1.53 -9.01 -20.32
CA LEU A 515 1.32 -9.83 -19.13
C LEU A 515 -0.01 -9.46 -18.43
N PRO A 516 -0.79 -10.42 -17.92
CA PRO A 516 -1.94 -10.15 -17.05
C PRO A 516 -1.46 -9.69 -15.66
N ALA A 517 -1.07 -8.42 -15.59
CA ALA A 517 -0.60 -7.70 -14.42
C ALA A 517 -1.06 -6.23 -14.53
N ASP A 518 -1.03 -5.53 -13.39
CA ASP A 518 -1.06 -4.07 -13.31
C ASP A 518 0.36 -3.49 -13.19
N HIS A 519 0.45 -2.16 -13.17
CA HIS A 519 1.72 -1.42 -13.12
C HIS A 519 2.64 -1.84 -11.96
N PHE A 520 2.09 -2.20 -10.81
CA PHE A 520 2.86 -2.55 -9.61
C PHE A 520 3.01 -4.06 -9.45
N SER A 521 1.95 -4.83 -9.69
CA SER A 521 1.96 -6.29 -9.50
C SER A 521 2.94 -7.01 -10.42
N VAL A 522 3.33 -6.39 -11.54
CA VAL A 522 4.38 -6.90 -12.45
C VAL A 522 5.72 -7.15 -11.76
N LEU A 523 6.04 -6.43 -10.67
CA LEU A 523 7.23 -6.66 -9.84
C LEU A 523 6.94 -7.38 -8.51
N GLU A 524 5.67 -7.59 -8.19
CA GLU A 524 5.21 -8.17 -6.92
C GLU A 524 4.56 -9.53 -7.13
N SER A 525 3.23 -9.62 -7.07
CA SER A 525 2.50 -10.89 -7.16
C SER A 525 2.66 -11.59 -8.51
N LYS A 526 3.05 -10.85 -9.57
CA LYS A 526 3.31 -11.38 -10.91
C LYS A 526 4.81 -11.45 -11.26
N ALA A 527 5.72 -11.20 -10.31
CA ALA A 527 7.17 -11.20 -10.53
C ALA A 527 7.70 -12.47 -11.21
N ALA A 528 7.16 -13.64 -10.84
CA ALA A 528 7.52 -14.93 -11.45
C ALA A 528 7.20 -14.99 -12.95
N LEU A 529 6.09 -14.39 -13.38
CA LEU A 529 5.71 -14.32 -14.78
C LEU A 529 6.64 -13.36 -15.54
N THR A 530 6.90 -12.19 -14.98
CA THR A 530 7.83 -11.19 -15.51
C THR A 530 9.23 -11.77 -15.70
N ALA A 531 9.76 -12.48 -14.70
CA ALA A 531 11.07 -13.14 -14.79
C ALA A 531 11.12 -14.21 -15.89
N ARG A 532 10.05 -14.99 -16.07
CA ARG A 532 9.95 -15.98 -17.17
C ARG A 532 9.96 -15.32 -18.54
N THR A 533 9.23 -14.22 -18.71
CA THR A 533 9.26 -13.43 -19.95
C THR A 533 10.66 -12.92 -20.26
N ILE A 534 11.34 -12.32 -19.28
CA ILE A 534 12.69 -11.77 -19.44
C ILE A 534 13.70 -12.88 -19.77
N THR A 535 13.69 -13.99 -19.02
CA THR A 535 14.61 -15.11 -19.26
C THR A 535 14.33 -15.81 -20.60
N GLY A 536 13.06 -15.98 -20.97
CA GLY A 536 12.65 -16.53 -22.26
C GLY A 536 13.11 -15.64 -23.42
N TRP A 537 13.03 -14.32 -23.27
CA TRP A 537 13.55 -13.38 -24.25
C TRP A 537 15.08 -13.43 -24.37
N PHE A 538 15.81 -13.44 -23.25
CA PHE A 538 17.27 -13.58 -23.29
C PHE A 538 17.75 -14.82 -24.06
N ALA A 539 16.96 -15.91 -24.05
CA ALA A 539 17.30 -17.14 -24.77
C ALA A 539 17.06 -17.07 -26.29
N ARG A 540 16.23 -16.12 -26.77
CA ARG A 540 15.79 -16.05 -28.18
C ARG A 540 16.11 -14.73 -28.89
N ARG A 541 16.67 -13.75 -28.19
CA ARG A 541 16.90 -12.37 -28.70
C ARG A 541 17.75 -12.26 -29.97
N ASP A 542 18.55 -13.28 -30.28
CA ASP A 542 19.38 -13.33 -31.49
C ASP A 542 18.62 -13.88 -32.72
N ASP A 543 17.36 -14.32 -32.55
CA ASP A 543 16.49 -14.79 -33.63
C ASP A 543 15.66 -13.63 -34.22
N ASP A 544 16.11 -13.13 -35.37
CA ASP A 544 15.52 -12.02 -36.12
C ASP A 544 14.04 -12.26 -36.52
N SER A 545 13.60 -13.53 -36.55
CA SER A 545 12.20 -13.88 -36.87
C SER A 545 11.19 -13.52 -35.78
N THR A 546 11.67 -13.19 -34.57
CA THR A 546 10.83 -12.87 -33.41
C THR A 546 10.72 -11.38 -33.13
N ARG A 547 11.40 -10.53 -33.89
CA ARG A 547 11.32 -9.06 -33.78
C ARG A 547 9.95 -8.57 -34.22
N VAL A 548 9.35 -7.71 -33.41
CA VAL A 548 8.10 -7.04 -33.76
C VAL A 548 8.48 -5.76 -34.50
N SER A 549 8.03 -5.59 -35.74
CA SER A 549 8.16 -4.29 -36.42
C SER A 549 7.37 -3.27 -35.61
N GLY A 550 8.08 -2.30 -35.02
CA GLY A 550 7.45 -1.20 -34.26
C GLY A 550 6.34 -0.52 -35.09
N PRO A 551 5.37 0.12 -34.43
CA PRO A 551 4.27 0.76 -35.15
C PRO A 551 4.82 1.77 -36.17
N GLU A 552 4.35 1.70 -37.42
CA GLU A 552 4.58 2.78 -38.39
C GLU A 552 4.17 4.10 -37.73
N GLN A 553 5.09 5.07 -37.71
CA GLN A 553 4.83 6.43 -37.23
C GLN A 553 3.53 6.93 -37.87
N ARG A 554 2.48 7.11 -37.05
CA ARG A 554 1.25 7.80 -37.45
C ARG A 554 1.35 9.28 -37.14
#